data_AF-C5ARP3-F1
#
_entry.id   AF-C5ARP3-F1
#
_cell.length_a   1.000
_cell.length_b   1.000
_cell.length_c   1.000
_cell.angle_alpha   90.00
_cell.angle_beta   90.00
_cell.angle_gamma   90.00
#
_symmetry.space_group_name_H-M   'P 1'
#
loop_
_entity.id
_entity.type
_entity.pdbx_description
1 polymer ?
#
loop_
_entity_poly.entity_id
_entity_poly.type
_entity_poly.pdbx_seq_one_letter_code
_entity_poly.pdbx_strand_id
1 'polypeptide(L)'
;MMAVLTERPIRGVNVVVLSNGQEVHLDDITTSAEGQTILDDLDGAILGIEDQLAFDDGHNGPIWRKRAEMALKKKRRQRPGLQQRIGELRREEKRAAQHEPVTSRKDAKRKAFVDAAEELLSPEVFTKVWSRAAERMPVAFAEVGGGEV
;
A
#
# COMPACT_ATOMS: atom_id res chain seq x y z
N MET A 1 -11.43 -35.11 5.73
CA MET A 1 -10.28 -34.41 5.07
C MET A 1 -10.86 -33.46 4.04
N MET A 2 -10.85 -32.16 4.31
CA MET A 2 -11.36 -31.16 3.36
C MET A 2 -10.27 -30.86 2.34
N ALA A 3 -10.54 -31.14 1.07
CA ALA A 3 -9.69 -30.71 -0.03
C ALA A 3 -9.81 -29.19 -0.16
N VAL A 4 -8.73 -28.49 0.21
CA VAL A 4 -8.57 -27.07 -0.10
C VAL A 4 -8.45 -26.97 -1.62
N LEU A 5 -9.52 -26.54 -2.27
CA LEU A 5 -9.50 -26.13 -3.67
C LEU A 5 -8.65 -24.88 -3.75
N THR A 6 -7.35 -25.04 -3.94
CA THR A 6 -6.49 -23.97 -4.42
C THR A 6 -6.93 -23.63 -5.83
N GLU A 7 -7.77 -22.60 -5.94
CA GLU A 7 -8.09 -21.97 -7.20
C GLU A 7 -6.76 -21.65 -7.90
N ARG A 8 -6.46 -22.38 -8.98
CA ARG A 8 -5.29 -22.08 -9.80
C ARG A 8 -5.50 -20.67 -10.35
N PRO A 9 -4.65 -19.68 -10.00
CA PRO A 9 -4.80 -18.34 -10.53
C PRO A 9 -4.73 -18.42 -12.05
N ILE A 10 -5.64 -17.71 -12.72
CA ILE A 10 -5.78 -17.70 -14.18
C ILE A 10 -4.44 -17.27 -14.79
N ARG A 11 -3.66 -18.25 -15.25
CA ARG A 11 -2.34 -18.05 -15.86
C ARG A 11 -2.51 -17.20 -17.12
N GLY A 12 -2.03 -15.95 -17.06
CA GLY A 12 -1.92 -15.07 -18.22
C GLY A 12 -2.30 -13.61 -17.97
N VAL A 13 -3.11 -13.32 -16.94
CA VAL A 13 -3.46 -11.93 -16.55
C VAL A 13 -2.54 -11.42 -15.44
N ASN A 14 -2.10 -12.31 -14.55
CA ASN A 14 -1.27 -11.96 -13.39
C ASN A 14 0.23 -11.93 -13.71
N VAL A 15 0.64 -11.88 -14.97
CA VAL A 15 2.06 -11.85 -15.36
C VAL A 15 2.32 -10.62 -16.21
N VAL A 16 3.29 -9.81 -15.80
CA VAL A 16 3.81 -8.68 -16.56
C VAL A 16 5.13 -9.11 -17.20
N VAL A 17 5.32 -8.79 -18.48
CA VAL A 17 6.58 -9.07 -19.19
C VAL A 17 7.31 -7.75 -19.37
N LEU A 18 8.46 -7.64 -18.70
CA LEU A 18 9.33 -6.47 -18.70
C LEU A 18 10.04 -6.31 -20.06
N SER A 19 10.60 -5.13 -20.29
CA SER A 19 11.39 -4.81 -21.48
C SER A 19 12.62 -5.72 -21.66
N ASN A 20 13.22 -6.18 -20.55
CA ASN A 20 14.34 -7.13 -20.54
C ASN A 20 13.93 -8.59 -20.81
N GLY A 21 12.64 -8.85 -21.06
CA GLY A 21 12.09 -10.18 -21.32
C GLY A 21 11.79 -11.01 -20.06
N GLN A 22 12.04 -10.47 -18.88
CA GLN A 22 11.69 -11.13 -17.62
C GLN A 22 10.18 -11.11 -17.39
N GLU A 23 9.66 -12.22 -16.89
CA GLU A 23 8.27 -12.34 -16.46
C GLU A 23 8.17 -12.12 -14.95
N VAL A 24 7.27 -11.23 -14.52
CA VAL A 24 7.00 -10.96 -13.11
C VAL A 24 5.54 -11.26 -12.83
N HIS A 25 5.29 -12.12 -11.85
CA HIS A 25 3.93 -12.35 -11.38
C HIS A 25 3.50 -11.19 -10.47
N LEU A 26 2.27 -10.72 -10.62
CA LEU A 26 1.71 -9.65 -9.78
C LEU A 26 1.74 -10.00 -8.29
N ASP A 27 1.59 -11.29 -7.97
CA ASP A 27 1.61 -11.81 -6.60
C ASP A 27 3.01 -11.76 -5.97
N ASP A 28 4.07 -11.79 -6.80
CA ASP A 28 5.46 -11.71 -6.36
C ASP A 28 5.90 -10.27 -6.06
N ILE A 29 5.10 -9.27 -6.45
CA ILE A 29 5.38 -7.86 -6.16
C ILE A 29 5.07 -7.62 -4.68
N THR A 30 6.10 -7.26 -3.93
CA THR A 30 6.04 -7.14 -2.46
C THR A 30 5.96 -5.71 -1.96
N THR A 31 6.37 -4.74 -2.78
CA THR A 31 6.36 -3.31 -2.40
C THR A 31 5.71 -2.44 -3.46
N SER A 32 5.10 -1.34 -3.04
CA SER A 32 4.49 -0.38 -3.95
C SER A 32 5.51 0.33 -4.83
N ALA A 33 6.74 0.50 -4.34
CA ALA A 33 7.86 1.06 -5.08
C ALA A 33 8.30 0.14 -6.23
N GLU A 34 8.49 -1.16 -5.95
CA GLU A 34 8.78 -2.18 -6.96
C GLU A 34 7.68 -2.24 -8.03
N GLY A 35 6.41 -2.29 -7.61
CA GLY A 35 5.29 -2.27 -8.52
C GLY A 35 5.27 -1.02 -9.41
N GLN A 36 5.62 0.15 -8.85
CA GLN A 36 5.71 1.39 -9.63
C GLN A 36 6.83 1.33 -10.68
N THR A 37 8.00 0.79 -10.36
CA THR A 37 9.08 0.59 -11.34
C THR A 37 8.65 -0.32 -12.50
N ILE A 38 7.92 -1.40 -12.20
CA ILE A 38 7.37 -2.30 -13.22
C ILE A 38 6.32 -1.57 -14.09
N LEU A 39 5.50 -0.71 -13.48
CA LEU A 39 4.49 0.07 -14.20
C LEU A 39 5.15 1.08 -15.15
N ASP A 40 6.22 1.73 -14.72
CA ASP A 40 6.95 2.69 -15.53
C ASP A 40 7.63 2.01 -16.74
N ASP A 41 8.22 0.81 -16.55
CA ASP A 41 8.75 -0.01 -17.66
C ASP A 41 7.65 -0.45 -18.63
N LEU A 42 6.50 -0.87 -18.12
CA LEU A 42 5.34 -1.25 -18.92
C LEU A 42 4.85 -0.08 -19.76
N ASP A 43 4.71 1.10 -19.17
CA ASP A 43 4.25 2.32 -19.83
C ASP A 43 5.27 2.80 -20.87
N GLY A 44 6.57 2.74 -20.57
CA GLY A 44 7.64 3.03 -21.53
C GLY A 44 7.61 2.08 -22.74
N ALA A 45 7.37 0.79 -22.52
CA ALA A 45 7.26 -0.18 -23.60
C ALA A 45 5.98 0.00 -24.44
N ILE A 46 4.87 0.44 -23.83
CA ILE A 46 3.64 0.80 -24.56
C ILE A 46 3.92 1.97 -25.49
N LEU A 47 4.52 3.05 -24.97
CA LEU A 47 4.86 4.24 -25.76
C LEU A 47 5.81 3.88 -26.91
N GLY A 48 6.85 3.08 -26.65
CA GLY A 48 7.79 2.66 -27.70
C GLY A 48 7.13 1.88 -28.83
N ILE A 49 6.15 1.00 -28.55
CA ILE A 49 5.42 0.28 -29.60
C ILE A 49 4.45 1.21 -30.35
N GLU A 50 3.81 2.14 -29.64
CA GLU A 50 2.93 3.15 -30.25
C GLU A 50 3.70 4.05 -31.22
N ASP A 51 4.88 4.53 -30.81
CA ASP A 51 5.77 5.31 -31.67
C ASP A 51 6.21 4.51 -32.90
N GLN A 52 6.65 3.26 -32.72
CA GLN A 52 7.01 2.39 -33.85
C GLN A 52 5.86 2.19 -34.83
N LEU A 53 4.63 2.02 -34.34
CA LEU A 53 3.44 1.87 -35.19
C LEU A 53 3.02 3.18 -35.88
N ALA A 54 3.22 4.32 -35.22
CA ALA A 54 2.89 5.64 -35.76
C ALA A 54 3.86 6.06 -36.89
N PHE A 55 5.14 5.70 -36.76
CA PHE A 55 6.19 6.04 -37.72
C PHE A 55 6.58 4.89 -38.67
N ASP A 56 5.85 3.76 -38.67
CA ASP A 56 6.07 2.66 -39.61
C ASP A 56 5.76 3.08 -41.06
N ASP A 57 6.79 3.14 -41.89
CA ASP A 57 6.72 3.43 -43.34
C ASP A 57 6.32 2.20 -44.19
N GLY A 58 6.05 1.07 -43.53
CA GLY A 58 5.67 -0.19 -44.16
C GLY A 58 6.84 -1.12 -44.49
N HIS A 59 8.09 -0.71 -44.21
CA HIS A 59 9.28 -1.53 -44.47
C HIS A 59 9.29 -2.85 -43.68
N ASN A 60 8.70 -2.86 -42.49
CA ASN A 60 8.63 -4.04 -41.63
C ASN A 60 7.58 -5.08 -42.08
N GLY A 61 6.67 -4.68 -42.97
CA GLY A 61 5.62 -5.52 -43.52
C GLY A 61 4.44 -5.83 -42.57
N PRO A 62 3.36 -6.43 -43.11
CA PRO A 62 2.09 -6.59 -42.39
C PRO A 62 2.15 -7.59 -41.22
N ILE A 63 3.05 -8.58 -41.28
CA ILE A 63 3.21 -9.57 -40.21
C ILE A 63 3.81 -8.92 -38.95
N TRP A 64 4.81 -8.06 -39.13
CA TRP A 64 5.40 -7.30 -38.02
C TRP A 64 4.36 -6.40 -37.37
N ARG A 65 3.60 -5.64 -38.16
CA ARG A 65 2.57 -4.71 -37.67
C ARG A 65 1.55 -5.43 -36.79
N LYS A 66 1.04 -6.57 -37.26
CA LYS A 66 0.11 -7.42 -36.50
C LYS A 66 0.73 -7.91 -35.18
N ARG A 67 2.01 -8.28 -35.16
CA ARG A 67 2.70 -8.69 -33.93
C ARG A 67 2.87 -7.52 -32.95
N ALA A 68 3.23 -6.34 -33.44
CA ALA A 68 3.35 -5.12 -32.64
C ALA A 68 1.99 -4.73 -32.02
N GLU A 69 0.91 -4.75 -32.80
CA GLU A 69 -0.46 -4.51 -32.29
C GLU A 69 -0.89 -5.53 -31.22
N MET A 70 -0.57 -6.81 -31.42
CA MET A 70 -0.84 -7.85 -30.42
C MET A 70 -0.05 -7.63 -29.13
N ALA A 71 1.23 -7.26 -29.25
CA ALA A 71 2.07 -6.94 -28.10
C ALA A 71 1.55 -5.71 -27.33
N LEU A 72 1.17 -4.65 -28.05
CA LEU A 72 0.56 -3.44 -27.48
C LEU A 72 -0.73 -3.78 -26.73
N LYS A 73 -1.61 -4.58 -27.34
CA LYS A 73 -2.85 -5.04 -26.71
C LYS A 73 -2.58 -5.85 -25.45
N LYS A 74 -1.56 -6.72 -25.45
CA LYS A 74 -1.17 -7.51 -24.27
C LYS A 74 -0.69 -6.59 -23.14
N LYS A 75 0.21 -5.66 -23.42
CA LYS A 75 0.75 -4.71 -22.42
C LYS A 75 -0.34 -3.82 -21.82
N ARG A 76 -1.23 -3.25 -22.65
CA ARG A 76 -2.38 -2.45 -22.17
C ARG A 76 -3.33 -3.24 -21.26
N ARG A 77 -3.47 -4.56 -21.46
CA ARG A 77 -4.30 -5.42 -20.59
C ARG A 77 -3.66 -5.75 -19.24
N GLN A 78 -2.33 -5.69 -19.14
CA GLN A 78 -1.60 -5.94 -17.89
C GLN A 78 -1.68 -4.74 -16.93
N ARG A 79 -1.79 -3.52 -17.48
CA ARG A 79 -1.75 -2.26 -16.73
C ARG A 79 -2.76 -2.16 -15.57
N PRO A 80 -4.07 -2.49 -15.75
CA PRO A 80 -5.05 -2.32 -14.67
C PRO A 80 -4.77 -3.24 -13.47
N GLY A 81 -4.37 -4.50 -13.71
CA GLY A 81 -4.06 -5.44 -12.63
C GLY A 81 -2.84 -5.00 -11.82
N LEU A 82 -1.81 -4.49 -12.49
CA LEU A 82 -0.63 -3.93 -11.83
C LEU A 82 -0.97 -2.69 -10.99
N GLN A 83 -1.77 -1.76 -11.53
CA GLN A 83 -2.22 -0.57 -10.80
C GLN A 83 -3.05 -0.94 -9.56
N GLN A 84 -3.92 -1.94 -9.67
CA GLN A 84 -4.69 -2.43 -8.52
C GLN A 84 -3.75 -2.98 -7.44
N ARG A 85 -2.79 -3.84 -7.80
CA ARG A 85 -1.80 -4.41 -6.88
C ARG A 85 -0.98 -3.33 -6.18
N ILE A 86 -0.49 -2.32 -6.90
CA ILE A 86 0.22 -1.17 -6.32
C ILE A 86 -0.68 -0.44 -5.31
N GLY A 87 -1.95 -0.22 -5.65
CA GLY A 87 -2.91 0.43 -4.75
C GLY A 87 -3.16 -0.35 -3.46
N GLU A 88 -3.20 -1.69 -3.53
CA GLU A 88 -3.28 -2.56 -2.37
C GLU A 88 -2.02 -2.46 -1.50
N LEU A 89 -0.84 -2.60 -2.11
CA LEU A 89 0.44 -2.48 -1.42
C LEU A 89 0.61 -1.13 -0.72
N ARG A 90 0.24 -0.01 -1.36
CA ARG A 90 0.27 1.32 -0.71
C ARG A 90 -0.63 1.41 0.52
N ARG A 91 -1.78 0.74 0.50
CA ARG A 91 -2.69 0.71 1.66
C ARG A 91 -2.14 -0.17 2.77
N GLU A 92 -1.55 -1.31 2.43
CA GLU A 92 -0.89 -2.21 3.39
C GLU A 92 0.32 -1.52 4.04
N GLU A 93 1.20 -0.91 3.26
CA GLU A 93 2.34 -0.13 3.74
C GLU A 93 1.90 1.02 4.65
N LYS A 94 0.84 1.74 4.27
CA LYS A 94 0.27 2.81 5.10
C LYS A 94 -0.30 2.27 6.42
N ARG A 95 -0.96 1.11 6.41
CA ARG A 95 -1.47 0.46 7.63
C ARG A 95 -0.33 -0.01 8.53
N ALA A 96 0.72 -0.60 7.95
CA ALA A 96 1.91 -1.02 8.69
C ALA A 96 2.65 0.17 9.32
N ALA A 97 2.77 1.29 8.60
CA ALA A 97 3.35 2.53 9.12
C ALA A 97 2.50 3.20 10.21
N GLN A 98 1.21 2.88 10.30
CA GLN A 98 0.28 3.39 11.31
C GLN A 98 0.23 2.54 12.58
N HIS A 99 1.16 1.59 12.77
CA HIS A 99 1.16 0.73 13.96
C HIS A 99 1.70 1.38 15.24
N GLU A 100 1.97 2.69 15.24
CA GLU A 100 1.83 3.48 16.46
C GLU A 100 0.42 4.08 16.49
N PRO A 101 -0.36 3.92 17.58
CA PRO A 101 -1.59 4.67 17.72
C PRO A 101 -1.20 6.13 17.64
N VAL A 102 -1.54 6.79 16.53
CA VAL A 102 -1.42 8.24 16.38
C VAL A 102 -2.06 8.82 17.62
N THR A 103 -1.24 9.28 18.57
CA THR A 103 -1.72 10.04 19.71
C THR A 103 -2.55 11.13 19.08
N SER A 104 -3.88 11.08 19.22
CA SER A 104 -4.71 12.04 18.52
C SER A 104 -4.22 13.42 18.94
N ARG A 105 -4.38 14.46 18.11
CA ARG A 105 -3.96 15.81 18.52
C ARG A 105 -4.51 16.20 19.91
N LYS A 106 -5.64 15.60 20.30
CA LYS A 106 -6.24 15.70 21.64
C LYS A 106 -5.44 14.99 22.72
N ASP A 107 -4.84 13.84 22.44
CA ASP A 107 -4.02 13.07 23.39
C ASP A 107 -2.63 13.68 23.53
N ALA A 108 -2.04 14.17 22.43
CA ALA A 108 -0.80 14.95 22.49
C ALA A 108 -0.97 16.22 23.35
N LYS A 109 -2.11 16.92 23.22
CA LYS A 109 -2.46 18.07 24.09
C LYS A 109 -2.65 17.67 25.55
N ARG A 110 -3.31 16.53 25.82
CA ARG A 110 -3.50 16.03 27.18
C ARG A 110 -2.17 15.68 27.83
N LYS A 111 -1.29 14.98 27.12
CA LYS A 111 0.06 14.65 27.58
C LYS A 111 0.86 15.92 27.90
N ALA A 112 0.93 16.87 26.96
CA ALA A 112 1.65 18.13 27.18
C ALA A 112 1.12 18.93 28.39
N PHE A 113 -0.19 18.89 28.65
CA PHE A 113 -0.77 19.52 29.84
C PHE A 113 -0.40 18.79 31.14
N VAL A 114 -0.41 17.46 31.14
CA VAL A 114 -0.03 16.65 32.31
C VAL A 114 1.45 16.85 32.63
N ASP A 115 2.32 16.79 31.63
CA ASP A 115 3.76 16.99 31.79
C ASP A 115 4.06 18.38 32.37
N ALA A 116 3.43 19.44 31.84
CA ALA A 116 3.57 20.80 32.36
C ALA A 116 3.02 20.96 33.79
N ALA A 117 1.95 20.24 34.14
CA ALA A 117 1.39 20.25 35.49
C ALA A 117 2.29 19.52 36.50
N GLU A 118 2.98 18.45 36.07
CA GLU A 118 3.95 17.73 36.89
C GLU A 118 5.20 18.58 37.18
N GLU A 119 5.68 19.35 36.20
CA GLU A 119 6.82 20.26 36.38
C GLU A 119 6.50 21.46 37.29
N LEU A 120 5.27 21.98 37.24
CA LEU A 120 4.89 23.23 37.90
C LEU A 120 4.30 23.05 39.29
N LEU A 121 3.71 21.88 39.59
CA LEU A 121 3.09 21.59 40.88
C LEU A 121 4.03 20.80 41.78
N SER A 122 3.93 21.00 43.10
CA SER A 122 4.62 20.10 44.01
C SER A 122 4.05 18.68 43.89
N PRO A 123 4.86 17.62 44.11
CA PRO A 123 4.41 16.23 43.95
C PRO A 123 3.15 15.89 44.76
N GLU A 124 3.04 16.48 45.95
CA GLU A 124 1.89 16.32 46.86
C GLU A 124 0.61 16.93 46.29
N VAL A 125 0.71 18.10 45.65
CA VAL A 125 -0.44 18.79 45.03
C VAL A 125 -0.84 18.06 43.76
N PHE A 126 0.11 17.64 42.93
CA PHE A 126 -0.13 16.85 41.73
C PHE A 126 -0.88 15.56 42.06
N THR A 127 -0.41 14.80 43.06
CA THR A 127 -1.05 13.55 43.50
C THR A 127 -2.47 13.77 44.02
N LYS A 128 -2.71 14.86 44.77
CA LYS A 128 -4.06 15.22 45.25
C LYS A 128 -5.00 15.58 44.11
N VAL A 129 -4.52 16.32 43.11
CA VAL A 129 -5.30 16.68 41.91
C VAL A 129 -5.63 15.43 41.11
N TRP A 130 -4.65 14.53 40.93
CA TRP A 130 -4.85 13.25 40.24
C TRP A 130 -5.90 12.38 40.94
N SER A 131 -5.81 12.25 42.27
CA SER A 131 -6.76 11.47 43.07
C SER A 131 -8.18 12.05 42.97
N ARG A 132 -8.35 13.37 43.06
CA ARG A 132 -9.64 14.04 42.86
C ARG A 132 -10.19 13.88 41.45
N ALA A 133 -9.32 13.86 40.44
CA ALA A 133 -9.73 13.63 39.05
C ALA A 133 -10.27 12.21 38.87
N ALA A 134 -9.59 11.21 39.47
CA ALA A 134 -10.05 9.83 39.48
C ALA A 134 -11.39 9.65 40.21
N GLU A 135 -11.59 10.33 41.34
CA GLU A 135 -12.89 10.33 42.05
C GLU A 135 -14.02 10.96 41.22
N ARG A 136 -13.73 12.04 40.48
CA ARG A 136 -14.75 12.76 39.69
C ARG A 136 -15.12 12.05 38.40
N MET A 137 -14.18 11.36 37.77
CA MET A 137 -14.38 10.68 36.50
C MET A 137 -13.85 9.25 36.53
N PRO A 138 -14.40 8.35 37.36
CA PRO A 138 -13.85 7.01 37.55
C PRO A 138 -13.72 6.20 36.25
N VAL A 139 -14.67 6.37 35.32
CA VAL A 139 -14.67 5.70 34.02
C VAL A 139 -13.45 6.07 33.16
N ALA A 140 -12.90 7.28 33.31
CA ALA A 140 -11.72 7.72 32.57
C ALA A 140 -10.40 7.15 33.12
N PHE A 141 -10.42 6.61 34.35
CA PHE A 141 -9.28 6.02 35.05
C PHE A 141 -9.43 4.50 35.24
N ALA A 142 -10.55 3.93 34.81
CA ALA A 142 -10.71 2.48 34.74
C ALA A 142 -9.79 1.94 33.64
N GLU A 143 -8.95 0.97 33.98
CA GLU A 143 -8.21 0.21 32.96
C GLU A 143 -9.25 -0.39 32.00
N VAL A 144 -9.16 -0.03 30.72
CA VAL A 144 -9.81 -0.78 29.67
C VAL A 144 -9.12 -2.13 29.69
N GLY A 145 -9.74 -3.12 30.35
CA GLY A 145 -9.22 -4.47 30.45
C GLY A 145 -8.72 -4.92 29.09
N GLY A 146 -7.44 -5.29 29.04
CA GLY A 146 -6.78 -5.77 27.85
C GLY A 146 -7.59 -6.92 27.25
N GLY A 147 -8.22 -6.65 26.12
CA GLY A 147 -8.78 -7.69 25.26
C GLY A 147 -7.65 -8.43 24.58
N GLU A 148 -7.09 -9.42 25.28
CA GLU A 148 -6.56 -10.61 24.61
C GLU A 148 -7.75 -11.39 24.05
N VAL A 149 -7.96 -11.30 22.73
CA VAL A 149 -8.55 -12.38 21.92
C VAL A 149 -7.90 -12.35 20.54
#